data_AF-A0A7V4JSF6-F1
#
_entry.id   AF-A0A7V4JSF6-F1
#
_cell.length_a   1.000
_cell.length_b   1.000
_cell.length_c   1.000
_cell.angle_alpha   90.00
_cell.angle_beta   90.00
_cell.angle_gamma   90.00
#
_symmetry.space_group_name_H-M   'P 1'
#
loop_
_entity.id
_entity.type
_entity.pdbx_description
1 polymer ?
#
loop_
_entity_poly.entity_id
_entity_poly.type
_entity_poly.pdbx_seq_one_letter_code
_entity_poly.pdbx_strand_id
1 'polypeptide(L)'
;MPAPVHQGPARGFPAGWSHPARLRSRSRGSAGRLWAVHGSFASTAQRLAAAGKAAPDEATRLQFAVDELGRLYRHLPLCTQPPLAGSVSAPYYFDWLDHSSNDAYWQATAVNRRYAQIKVPALNVGGWYDLFLHGTLENYTRMRTEGGSPEARAGQRLLVGPWAHGQDSGVYQSVAFGAGASRAMSDLAARQLAFFEHYLKGEARDLGAPVRLFVMGENRWRDEEEWPLARSRYTRWYLHSDGQAVHEGGGLSPIPPGEEAPDVYLYDPRDPCPTVGGPNFLPGLEIARNAGPMDQRVVEARPDVLVYTSAVLDQPLEVTGPLTVVLYAATTAADTDFVARLSDVHPDGSAFLLAEGILRARFREGCESPRPVEPGRVYEYRINLVATSNLFKAGHRIRVHVTSSSFPRFDANPNTGHPLGQDGPADRHWAVQTILHTGEYPSHIVLPVIPR
;
A
#
# COMPACT_ATOMS: atom_id res chain seq x y z
N MET A 1 15.67 19.68 -65.77
CA MET A 1 16.14 20.07 -64.42
C MET A 1 14.95 20.69 -63.69
N PRO A 2 14.65 20.40 -62.40
CA PRO A 2 15.16 19.40 -61.47
C PRO A 2 14.14 18.26 -61.16
N ALA A 3 14.58 17.30 -60.35
CA ALA A 3 13.99 15.98 -60.07
C ALA A 3 12.80 15.98 -59.06
N PRO A 4 12.00 14.90 -59.01
CA PRO A 4 10.98 14.70 -57.98
C PRO A 4 11.61 14.21 -56.66
N VAL A 5 11.21 14.81 -55.54
CA VAL A 5 11.65 14.44 -54.19
C VAL A 5 10.87 13.22 -53.71
N HIS A 6 11.60 12.12 -53.49
CA HIS A 6 11.11 10.92 -52.82
C HIS A 6 10.73 11.23 -51.35
N GLN A 7 9.49 10.89 -50.97
CA GLN A 7 9.10 10.76 -49.58
C GLN A 7 9.72 9.48 -49.00
N GLY A 8 10.64 9.64 -48.04
CA GLY A 8 11.16 8.54 -47.24
C GLY A 8 10.18 8.19 -46.10
N PRO A 9 10.13 6.91 -45.67
CA PRO A 9 9.18 6.47 -44.65
C PRO A 9 9.56 7.00 -43.27
N ALA A 10 8.53 7.41 -42.52
CA ALA A 10 8.60 7.72 -41.10
C ALA A 10 9.28 6.57 -40.35
N ARG A 11 10.41 6.87 -39.71
CA ARG A 11 11.08 5.95 -38.78
C ARG A 11 10.15 5.75 -37.59
N GLY A 12 9.67 4.52 -37.44
CA GLY A 12 8.83 4.08 -36.34
C GLY A 12 9.53 4.27 -35.00
N PHE A 13 8.74 4.70 -34.01
CA PHE A 13 9.09 4.61 -32.60
C PHE A 13 9.24 3.13 -32.22
N PRO A 14 10.27 2.73 -31.47
CA PRO A 14 10.39 1.37 -30.99
C PRO A 14 9.29 1.09 -29.94
N ALA A 15 8.40 0.17 -30.29
CA ALA A 15 7.57 -0.55 -29.35
C ALA A 15 8.48 -1.34 -28.40
N GLY A 16 8.44 -1.02 -27.10
CA GLY A 16 9.33 -1.62 -26.12
C GLY A 16 9.13 -1.06 -24.72
N TRP A 17 7.89 -0.98 -24.25
CA TRP A 17 7.59 -0.80 -22.83
C TRP A 17 6.98 -2.08 -22.30
N SER A 18 7.85 -2.96 -21.78
CA SER A 18 7.44 -4.05 -20.92
C SER A 18 6.85 -3.46 -19.65
N HIS A 19 5.61 -3.84 -19.32
CA HIS A 19 5.02 -3.59 -18.01
C HIS A 19 6.02 -3.98 -16.91
N PRO A 20 6.23 -3.15 -15.88
CA PRO A 20 7.11 -3.51 -14.78
C PRO A 20 6.57 -4.79 -14.12
N ALA A 21 7.30 -5.87 -14.31
CA ALA A 21 6.99 -7.15 -13.74
C ALA A 21 7.06 -7.06 -12.21
N ARG A 22 5.99 -7.55 -11.57
CA ARG A 22 6.00 -8.35 -10.33
C ARG A 22 6.87 -7.82 -9.18
N LEU A 23 6.44 -6.73 -8.54
CA LEU A 23 6.86 -6.45 -7.17
C LEU A 23 5.62 -6.39 -6.27
N ARG A 24 5.35 -7.54 -5.66
CA ARG A 24 4.39 -7.69 -4.57
C ARG A 24 5.16 -7.32 -3.30
N SER A 25 4.60 -6.52 -2.41
CA SER A 25 5.09 -6.45 -1.05
C SER A 25 3.99 -6.94 -0.13
N ARG A 26 4.31 -7.94 0.69
CA ARG A 26 3.40 -8.48 1.70
C ARG A 26 4.20 -8.77 2.94
N SER A 27 4.43 -7.77 3.78
CA SER A 27 4.67 -8.01 5.21
C SER A 27 3.31 -8.27 5.86
N ARG A 28 3.15 -9.43 6.50
CA ARG A 28 1.86 -9.95 7.01
C ARG A 28 1.79 -10.01 8.54
N GLY A 29 2.61 -9.24 9.25
CA GLY A 29 2.76 -9.35 10.70
C GLY A 29 1.48 -9.22 11.52
N SER A 30 0.91 -8.02 11.64
CA SER A 30 -0.10 -7.77 12.69
C SER A 30 -1.54 -7.87 12.23
N ALA A 31 -1.82 -7.61 10.96
CA ALA A 31 -3.12 -7.93 10.39
C ALA A 31 -3.41 -9.43 10.58
N GLY A 32 -2.47 -10.32 10.22
CA GLY A 32 -2.65 -11.76 10.39
C GLY A 32 -2.95 -12.19 11.83
N ARG A 33 -2.31 -11.55 12.82
CA ARG A 33 -2.60 -11.77 14.25
C ARG A 33 -3.97 -11.29 14.67
N LEU A 34 -4.38 -10.08 14.27
CA LEU A 34 -5.74 -9.58 14.53
C LEU A 34 -6.77 -10.52 13.93
N TRP A 35 -6.60 -10.85 12.65
CA TRP A 35 -7.50 -11.76 11.95
C TRP A 35 -7.57 -13.10 12.67
N ALA A 36 -6.45 -13.68 13.12
CA ALA A 36 -6.45 -14.94 13.84
C ALA A 36 -7.25 -14.97 15.15
N VAL A 37 -7.42 -13.83 15.83
CA VAL A 37 -8.09 -13.77 17.15
C VAL A 37 -9.49 -13.13 17.11
N HIS A 38 -9.88 -12.45 16.01
CA HIS A 38 -11.14 -11.70 15.92
C HIS A 38 -12.42 -12.60 15.87
N GLY A 39 -13.61 -12.02 16.13
CA GLY A 39 -14.89 -12.69 16.46
C GLY A 39 -15.40 -13.77 15.50
N SER A 40 -14.99 -13.76 14.23
CA SER A 40 -15.23 -14.88 13.31
C SER A 40 -14.59 -16.18 13.81
N PHE A 41 -13.49 -16.10 14.57
CA PHE A 41 -12.75 -17.24 15.12
C PHE A 41 -13.19 -17.60 16.53
N ALA A 42 -13.55 -16.64 17.39
CA ALA A 42 -14.19 -16.96 18.68
C ALA A 42 -15.48 -17.76 18.47
N SER A 43 -16.32 -17.36 17.51
CA SER A 43 -17.53 -18.15 17.16
C SER A 43 -17.19 -19.51 16.56
N THR A 44 -16.09 -19.64 15.82
CA THR A 44 -15.60 -20.91 15.28
C THR A 44 -15.09 -21.83 16.39
N ALA A 45 -14.30 -21.31 17.32
CA ALA A 45 -13.82 -22.00 18.50
C ALA A 45 -15.00 -22.47 19.37
N GLN A 46 -16.02 -21.62 19.58
CA GLN A 46 -17.25 -22.01 20.27
C GLN A 46 -17.99 -23.16 19.56
N ARG A 47 -18.14 -23.10 18.23
CA ARG A 47 -18.76 -24.19 17.46
C ARG A 47 -17.94 -25.49 17.53
N LEU A 48 -16.62 -25.41 17.45
CA LEU A 48 -15.74 -26.56 17.55
C LEU A 48 -15.75 -27.15 18.96
N ALA A 49 -15.74 -26.32 20.01
CA ALA A 49 -15.84 -26.76 21.40
C ALA A 49 -17.18 -27.42 21.69
N ALA A 50 -18.30 -26.86 21.21
CA ALA A 50 -19.63 -27.47 21.31
C ALA A 50 -19.71 -28.82 20.58
N ALA A 51 -18.90 -29.03 19.53
CA ALA A 51 -18.76 -30.30 18.83
C ALA A 51 -17.72 -31.25 19.44
N GLY A 52 -17.11 -30.91 20.58
CA GLY A 52 -16.04 -31.69 21.23
C GLY A 52 -14.72 -31.73 20.46
N LYS A 53 -14.50 -30.79 19.53
CA LYS A 53 -13.34 -30.74 18.62
C LYS A 53 -12.28 -29.71 19.03
N ALA A 54 -12.57 -28.84 19.99
CA ALA A 54 -11.66 -27.84 20.53
C ALA A 54 -11.72 -27.84 22.06
N ALA A 55 -10.66 -27.33 22.70
CA ALA A 55 -10.65 -27.19 24.15
C ALA A 55 -11.71 -26.14 24.57
N PRO A 56 -12.48 -26.39 25.65
CA PRO A 56 -13.55 -25.47 26.07
C PRO A 56 -13.06 -24.04 26.37
N ASP A 57 -11.80 -23.87 26.78
CA ASP A 57 -11.18 -22.60 27.12
C ASP A 57 -10.57 -21.87 25.90
N GLU A 58 -10.48 -22.51 24.73
CA GLU A 58 -9.87 -21.91 23.53
C GLU A 58 -10.60 -20.63 23.10
N ALA A 59 -11.94 -20.65 23.09
CA ALA A 59 -12.74 -19.47 22.75
C ALA A 59 -12.46 -18.30 23.71
N THR A 60 -12.37 -18.59 25.01
CA THR A 60 -12.06 -17.59 26.05
C THR A 60 -10.64 -17.06 25.90
N ARG A 61 -9.65 -17.91 25.63
CA ARG A 61 -8.26 -17.51 25.38
C ARG A 61 -8.12 -16.61 24.15
N LEU A 62 -8.80 -16.93 23.05
CA LEU A 62 -8.81 -16.09 21.83
C LEU A 62 -9.50 -14.76 22.08
N GLN A 63 -10.61 -14.75 22.82
CA GLN A 63 -11.31 -13.52 23.20
C GLN A 63 -10.39 -12.60 24.02
N PHE A 64 -9.73 -13.11 25.06
CA PHE A 64 -8.78 -12.31 25.86
C PHE A 64 -7.62 -11.77 25.03
N ALA A 65 -7.19 -12.49 23.98
CA ALA A 65 -6.14 -12.00 23.09
C ALA A 65 -6.57 -10.79 22.25
N VAL A 66 -7.88 -10.62 21.98
CA VAL A 66 -8.44 -9.41 21.35
C VAL A 66 -8.37 -8.21 22.29
N ASP A 67 -8.58 -8.42 23.58
CA ASP A 67 -8.49 -7.33 24.56
C ASP A 67 -7.03 -6.88 24.77
N GLU A 68 -6.07 -7.79 24.54
CA GLU A 68 -4.63 -7.59 24.75
C GLU A 68 -3.83 -7.46 23.42
N LEU A 69 -4.44 -6.92 22.36
CA LEU A 69 -3.80 -6.85 21.02
C LEU A 69 -2.43 -6.17 21.02
N GLY A 70 -2.23 -5.15 21.85
CA GLY A 70 -0.93 -4.48 21.97
C GLY A 70 0.17 -5.44 22.43
N ARG A 71 -0.13 -6.31 23.41
CA ARG A 71 0.78 -7.35 23.88
C ARG A 71 0.95 -8.45 22.82
N LEU A 72 -0.15 -8.84 22.17
CA LEU A 72 -0.15 -9.82 21.08
C LEU A 72 0.79 -9.43 19.93
N TYR A 73 0.80 -8.15 19.54
CA TYR A 73 1.65 -7.65 18.46
C TYR A 73 3.13 -7.61 18.82
N ARG A 74 3.46 -7.44 20.11
CA ARG A 74 4.84 -7.35 20.62
C ARG A 74 5.43 -8.69 21.04
N HIS A 75 4.64 -9.77 21.09
CA HIS A 75 5.13 -11.11 21.41
C HIS A 75 6.12 -11.61 20.35
N LEU A 76 7.26 -12.13 20.81
CA LEU A 76 8.31 -12.76 20.01
C LEU A 76 8.86 -14.00 20.76
N PRO A 77 9.28 -15.05 20.04
CA PRO A 77 9.18 -15.21 18.59
C PRO A 77 7.72 -15.43 18.13
N LEU A 78 7.39 -15.00 16.91
CA LEU A 78 6.01 -15.06 16.39
C LEU A 78 5.46 -16.50 16.35
N CYS A 79 6.33 -17.47 16.09
CA CYS A 79 5.97 -18.89 16.05
C CYS A 79 5.57 -19.48 17.42
N THR A 80 5.68 -18.71 18.52
CA THR A 80 5.31 -19.16 19.88
C THR A 80 4.11 -18.42 20.46
N GLN A 81 3.27 -17.83 19.61
CA GLN A 81 2.15 -16.99 20.03
C GLN A 81 1.22 -17.71 21.04
N PRO A 82 1.22 -17.34 22.35
CA PRO A 82 0.59 -18.16 23.37
C PRO A 82 -0.93 -18.32 23.22
N PRO A 83 -1.70 -17.30 22.79
CA PRO A 83 -3.12 -17.47 22.51
C PRO A 83 -3.44 -18.40 21.33
N LEU A 84 -2.46 -18.68 20.47
CA LEU A 84 -2.63 -19.52 19.29
C LEU A 84 -1.96 -20.89 19.45
N ALA A 85 -1.09 -21.07 20.44
CA ALA A 85 -0.42 -22.34 20.72
C ALA A 85 -1.46 -23.48 20.85
N GLY A 86 -1.31 -24.53 20.03
CA GLY A 86 -2.23 -25.67 19.99
C GLY A 86 -3.67 -25.33 19.57
N SER A 87 -3.93 -24.14 19.01
CA SER A 87 -5.27 -23.79 18.52
C SER A 87 -5.64 -24.63 17.31
N VAL A 88 -6.80 -25.30 17.41
CA VAL A 88 -7.43 -26.00 16.28
C VAL A 88 -8.32 -25.07 15.45
N SER A 89 -8.68 -23.91 16.00
CA SER A 89 -9.53 -22.90 15.35
C SER A 89 -8.74 -21.94 14.45
N ALA A 90 -7.46 -21.72 14.75
CA ALA A 90 -6.58 -20.82 14.01
C ALA A 90 -5.20 -21.43 13.63
N PRO A 91 -5.10 -22.70 13.19
CA PRO A 91 -3.82 -23.34 12.86
C PRO A 91 -3.12 -22.64 11.68
N TYR A 92 -3.89 -22.05 10.76
CA TYR A 92 -3.39 -21.34 9.59
C TYR A 92 -2.45 -20.19 9.92
N TYR A 93 -2.47 -19.65 11.16
CA TYR A 93 -1.52 -18.62 11.57
C TYR A 93 -0.07 -19.11 11.45
N PHE A 94 0.21 -20.33 11.91
CA PHE A 94 1.55 -20.91 11.85
C PHE A 94 1.89 -21.33 10.42
N ASP A 95 0.94 -21.89 9.67
CA ASP A 95 1.11 -22.16 8.24
C ASP A 95 1.54 -20.88 7.49
N TRP A 96 0.94 -19.72 7.83
CA TRP A 96 1.30 -18.44 7.19
C TRP A 96 2.72 -17.98 7.52
N LEU A 97 3.26 -18.32 8.69
CA LEU A 97 4.65 -18.02 9.05
C LEU A 97 5.62 -18.90 8.23
N ASP A 98 5.28 -20.17 8.05
CA ASP A 98 6.06 -21.11 7.25
C ASP A 98 6.05 -20.74 5.75
N HIS A 99 4.96 -20.13 5.29
CA HIS A 99 4.78 -19.65 3.91
C HIS A 99 5.09 -18.15 3.75
N SER A 100 6.29 -17.72 4.17
CA SER A 100 6.70 -16.30 4.12
C SER A 100 6.92 -15.73 2.70
N SER A 101 7.12 -16.61 1.71
CA SER A 101 7.27 -16.25 0.29
C SER A 101 5.98 -16.50 -0.49
N ASN A 102 5.81 -15.92 -1.68
CA ASN A 102 4.67 -16.17 -2.57
C ASN A 102 4.81 -17.55 -3.29
N ASP A 103 4.89 -18.61 -2.51
CA ASP A 103 5.07 -20.00 -2.93
C ASP A 103 3.75 -20.69 -3.35
N ALA A 104 3.81 -22.00 -3.57
CA ALA A 104 2.67 -22.80 -4.01
C ALA A 104 1.44 -22.68 -3.09
N TYR A 105 1.63 -22.50 -1.78
CA TYR A 105 0.53 -22.36 -0.82
C TYR A 105 -0.33 -21.15 -1.14
N TRP A 106 0.29 -19.99 -1.35
CA TRP A 106 -0.44 -18.77 -1.73
C TRP A 106 -0.94 -18.79 -3.17
N GLN A 107 -0.19 -19.43 -4.06
CA GLN A 107 -0.56 -19.49 -5.47
C GLN A 107 -1.82 -20.32 -5.71
N ALA A 108 -2.07 -21.36 -4.89
CA ALA A 108 -3.25 -22.22 -5.00
C ALA A 108 -4.58 -21.46 -4.81
N THR A 109 -4.59 -20.43 -3.96
CA THR A 109 -5.79 -19.63 -3.63
C THR A 109 -5.82 -18.28 -4.35
N ALA A 110 -4.77 -17.91 -5.08
CA ALA A 110 -4.67 -16.63 -5.77
C ALA A 110 -5.66 -16.51 -6.96
N VAL A 111 -6.70 -15.67 -6.82
CA VAL A 111 -7.64 -15.35 -7.91
C VAL A 111 -6.94 -14.65 -9.08
N ASN A 112 -5.93 -13.83 -8.79
CA ASN A 112 -5.17 -13.08 -9.80
C ASN A 112 -4.27 -13.93 -10.71
N ARG A 113 -4.36 -15.26 -10.62
CA ARG A 113 -3.75 -16.22 -11.55
C ARG A 113 -4.78 -16.93 -12.44
N ARG A 114 -6.06 -16.59 -12.28
CA ARG A 114 -7.20 -17.31 -12.86
C ARG A 114 -8.23 -16.38 -13.52
N TYR A 115 -7.84 -15.15 -13.89
CA TYR A 115 -8.77 -14.19 -14.51
C TYR A 115 -9.41 -14.72 -15.81
N ALA A 116 -8.69 -15.52 -16.59
CA ALA A 116 -9.25 -16.20 -17.78
C ALA A 116 -10.39 -17.18 -17.48
N GLN A 117 -10.57 -17.59 -16.22
CA GLN A 117 -11.70 -18.44 -15.79
C GLN A 117 -12.93 -17.59 -15.40
N ILE A 118 -12.76 -16.29 -15.18
CA ILE A 118 -13.83 -15.38 -14.78
C ILE A 118 -14.54 -14.89 -16.04
N LYS A 119 -15.77 -15.36 -16.24
CA LYS A 119 -16.59 -15.07 -17.43
C LYS A 119 -17.73 -14.09 -17.17
N VAL A 120 -17.78 -13.49 -15.98
CA VAL A 120 -18.83 -12.57 -15.56
C VAL A 120 -18.32 -11.14 -15.40
N PRO A 121 -19.18 -10.12 -15.63
CA PRO A 121 -18.94 -8.73 -15.25
C PRO A 121 -18.66 -8.57 -13.75
N ALA A 122 -17.95 -7.50 -13.36
CA ALA A 122 -17.76 -7.17 -11.95
C ALA A 122 -17.78 -5.65 -11.69
N LEU A 123 -18.47 -5.26 -10.63
CA LEU A 123 -18.38 -3.94 -10.02
C LEU A 123 -17.37 -3.98 -8.87
N ASN A 124 -16.18 -3.45 -9.11
CA ASN A 124 -15.09 -3.39 -8.15
C ASN A 124 -15.25 -2.11 -7.30
N VAL A 125 -15.29 -2.26 -5.97
CA VAL A 125 -15.46 -1.15 -5.03
C VAL A 125 -14.30 -1.14 -4.06
N GLY A 126 -13.68 0.02 -3.85
CA GLY A 126 -12.55 0.17 -2.93
C GLY A 126 -12.48 1.56 -2.32
N GLY A 127 -11.48 1.76 -1.46
CA GLY A 127 -11.19 3.04 -0.84
C GLY A 127 -9.70 3.40 -0.94
N TRP A 128 -9.37 4.69 -1.04
CA TRP A 128 -7.97 5.15 -1.10
C TRP A 128 -7.14 4.75 0.12
N TYR A 129 -7.79 4.58 1.27
CA TYR A 129 -7.20 4.13 2.53
C TYR A 129 -7.63 2.70 2.90
N ASP A 130 -8.15 1.93 1.94
CA ASP A 130 -8.52 0.54 2.18
C ASP A 130 -7.30 -0.39 2.03
N LEU A 131 -7.19 -1.35 2.95
CA LEU A 131 -6.05 -2.29 3.00
C LEU A 131 -6.05 -3.30 1.84
N PHE A 132 -7.16 -3.43 1.10
CA PHE A 132 -7.30 -4.29 -0.07
C PHE A 132 -7.27 -3.52 -1.41
N LEU A 133 -7.05 -2.20 -1.39
CA LEU A 133 -7.06 -1.35 -2.60
C LEU A 133 -6.22 -1.93 -3.74
N HIS A 134 -5.04 -2.47 -3.45
CA HIS A 134 -4.18 -3.10 -4.47
C HIS A 134 -4.90 -4.22 -5.23
N GLY A 135 -5.58 -5.12 -4.52
CA GLY A 135 -6.33 -6.21 -5.13
C GLY A 135 -7.53 -5.71 -5.91
N THR A 136 -8.24 -4.69 -5.40
CA THR A 136 -9.39 -4.07 -6.10
C THR A 136 -8.97 -3.47 -7.44
N LEU A 137 -7.88 -2.70 -7.46
CA LEU A 137 -7.35 -2.09 -8.67
C LEU A 137 -6.78 -3.14 -9.64
N GLU A 138 -6.04 -4.13 -9.14
CA GLU A 138 -5.51 -5.23 -9.96
C GLU A 138 -6.65 -6.02 -10.63
N ASN A 139 -7.70 -6.34 -9.87
CA ASN A 139 -8.88 -7.05 -10.36
C ASN A 139 -9.54 -6.31 -11.53
N TYR A 140 -9.83 -5.02 -11.36
CA TYR A 140 -10.40 -4.21 -12.44
C TYR A 140 -9.49 -4.19 -13.67
N THR A 141 -8.22 -3.80 -13.50
CA THR A 141 -7.30 -3.60 -14.63
C THR A 141 -7.05 -4.90 -15.39
N ARG A 142 -6.81 -6.01 -14.68
CA ARG A 142 -6.48 -7.29 -15.32
C ARG A 142 -7.70 -8.01 -15.85
N MET A 143 -8.88 -7.95 -15.20
CA MET A 143 -10.07 -8.57 -15.78
C MET A 143 -10.58 -7.86 -17.04
N ARG A 144 -10.28 -6.56 -17.23
CA ARG A 144 -10.60 -5.87 -18.49
C ARG A 144 -9.88 -6.45 -19.71
N THR A 145 -8.71 -7.05 -19.53
CA THR A 145 -7.90 -7.59 -20.64
C THR A 145 -7.83 -9.12 -20.62
N GLU A 146 -7.78 -9.73 -19.44
CA GLU A 146 -7.58 -11.17 -19.23
C GLU A 146 -8.88 -11.93 -18.89
N GLY A 147 -10.01 -11.24 -18.71
CA GLY A 147 -11.30 -11.87 -18.41
C GLY A 147 -11.69 -12.93 -19.46
N GLY A 148 -12.29 -14.03 -19.02
CA GLY A 148 -12.56 -15.24 -19.81
C GLY A 148 -13.65 -15.12 -20.88
N SER A 149 -14.35 -13.99 -20.96
CA SER A 149 -15.38 -13.71 -21.97
C SER A 149 -15.33 -12.23 -22.40
N PRO A 150 -15.82 -11.88 -23.61
CA PRO A 150 -15.97 -10.49 -24.01
C PRO A 150 -16.84 -9.68 -23.03
N GLU A 151 -17.89 -10.30 -22.50
CA GLU A 151 -18.79 -9.71 -21.50
C GLU A 151 -18.06 -9.41 -20.18
N ALA A 152 -17.25 -10.34 -19.67
CA ALA A 152 -16.42 -10.08 -18.48
C ALA A 152 -15.47 -8.90 -18.69
N ARG A 153 -14.82 -8.83 -19.86
CA ARG A 153 -13.85 -7.78 -20.19
C ARG A 153 -14.52 -6.40 -20.33
N ALA A 154 -15.67 -6.32 -21.00
CA ALA A 154 -16.40 -5.07 -21.21
C ALA A 154 -17.23 -4.63 -19.98
N GLY A 155 -17.63 -5.58 -19.14
CA GLY A 155 -18.49 -5.35 -17.97
C GLY A 155 -17.75 -5.01 -16.67
N GLN A 156 -16.45 -4.77 -16.72
CA GLN A 156 -15.73 -4.29 -15.53
C GLN A 156 -16.09 -2.84 -15.21
N ARG A 157 -16.35 -2.58 -13.94
CA ARG A 157 -16.60 -1.24 -13.38
C ARG A 157 -15.73 -1.05 -12.14
N LEU A 158 -15.36 0.20 -11.84
CA LEU A 158 -14.55 0.57 -10.69
C LEU A 158 -15.12 1.81 -9.98
N LEU A 159 -15.27 1.72 -8.67
CA LEU A 159 -15.62 2.84 -7.80
C LEU A 159 -14.63 2.92 -6.66
N VAL A 160 -13.95 4.06 -6.49
CA VAL A 160 -13.00 4.28 -5.40
C VAL A 160 -13.30 5.57 -4.65
N GLY A 161 -13.72 5.45 -3.39
CA GLY A 161 -13.95 6.58 -2.49
C GLY A 161 -12.76 6.87 -1.56
N PRO A 162 -12.82 7.92 -0.72
CA PRO A 162 -11.77 8.24 0.24
C PRO A 162 -11.96 7.45 1.54
N TRP A 163 -12.20 6.14 1.42
CA TRP A 163 -12.58 5.25 2.51
C TRP A 163 -11.41 4.40 3.01
N ALA A 164 -11.50 4.00 4.26
CA ALA A 164 -10.73 2.91 4.85
C ALA A 164 -11.64 1.71 5.12
N HIS A 165 -11.06 0.56 5.48
CA HIS A 165 -11.79 -0.71 5.56
C HIS A 165 -12.97 -0.69 6.56
N GLY A 166 -12.82 -0.01 7.70
CA GLY A 166 -13.87 0.16 8.72
C GLY A 166 -14.36 1.58 8.89
N GLN A 167 -13.98 2.50 7.98
CA GLN A 167 -14.36 3.90 8.06
C GLN A 167 -14.68 4.40 6.65
N ASP A 168 -15.96 4.51 6.36
CA ASP A 168 -16.50 4.83 5.03
C ASP A 168 -17.39 6.10 5.02
N SER A 169 -17.43 6.84 6.12
CA SER A 169 -18.18 8.10 6.22
C SER A 169 -17.53 9.26 5.47
N GLY A 170 -16.24 9.13 5.11
CA GLY A 170 -15.44 10.23 4.55
C GLY A 170 -15.02 11.27 5.59
N VAL A 171 -15.24 11.01 6.88
CA VAL A 171 -14.81 11.84 8.00
C VAL A 171 -13.83 11.05 8.87
N TYR A 172 -12.67 11.64 9.12
CA TYR A 172 -11.59 11.13 9.95
C TYR A 172 -11.26 12.13 11.05
N GLN A 173 -10.36 11.76 11.96
CA GLN A 173 -10.01 12.59 13.13
C GLN A 173 -9.59 14.02 12.76
N SER A 174 -8.81 14.18 11.68
CA SER A 174 -8.23 15.47 11.30
C SER A 174 -8.68 15.97 9.92
N VAL A 175 -9.43 15.17 9.16
CA VAL A 175 -9.84 15.49 7.79
C VAL A 175 -11.30 15.09 7.57
N ALA A 176 -12.09 16.01 7.01
CA ALA A 176 -13.42 15.73 6.51
C ALA A 176 -13.46 15.99 5.00
N PHE A 177 -13.78 14.95 4.22
CA PHE A 177 -13.90 15.04 2.77
C PHE A 177 -15.25 15.60 2.30
N GLY A 178 -16.16 15.92 3.24
CA GLY A 178 -17.50 16.43 2.98
C GLY A 178 -18.56 15.32 2.90
N ALA A 179 -19.83 15.70 3.01
CA ALA A 179 -20.95 14.73 3.08
C ALA A 179 -21.02 13.80 1.86
N GLY A 180 -20.74 14.31 0.66
CA GLY A 180 -20.73 13.53 -0.58
C GLY A 180 -19.62 12.47 -0.65
N ALA A 181 -18.62 12.53 0.24
CA ALA A 181 -17.58 11.50 0.34
C ALA A 181 -18.06 10.23 1.07
N SER A 182 -19.15 10.31 1.85
CA SER A 182 -19.71 9.16 2.55
C SER A 182 -20.18 8.09 1.58
N ARG A 183 -19.89 6.81 1.87
CA ARG A 183 -20.42 5.68 1.10
C ARG A 183 -21.94 5.66 1.06
N ALA A 184 -22.60 6.13 2.11
CA ALA A 184 -24.06 6.23 2.15
C ALA A 184 -24.61 7.27 1.16
N MET A 185 -23.81 8.28 0.81
CA MET A 185 -24.20 9.38 -0.08
C MET A 185 -23.48 9.32 -1.45
N SER A 186 -22.74 8.24 -1.75
CA SER A 186 -21.95 8.10 -2.98
C SER A 186 -22.69 7.43 -4.15
N ASP A 187 -24.01 7.29 -4.05
CA ASP A 187 -24.88 6.53 -4.97
C ASP A 187 -24.52 5.04 -5.12
N LEU A 188 -23.69 4.47 -4.22
CA LEU A 188 -23.20 3.10 -4.39
C LEU A 188 -24.35 2.08 -4.48
N ALA A 189 -25.35 2.21 -3.63
CA ALA A 189 -26.52 1.31 -3.63
C ALA A 189 -27.30 1.39 -4.96
N ALA A 190 -27.50 2.60 -5.50
CA ALA A 190 -28.17 2.79 -6.79
C ALA A 190 -27.36 2.18 -7.94
N ARG A 191 -26.02 2.32 -7.91
CA ARG A 191 -25.11 1.71 -8.91
C ARG A 191 -25.11 0.19 -8.84
N GLN A 192 -25.09 -0.37 -7.63
CA GLN A 192 -25.21 -1.82 -7.43
C GLN A 192 -26.53 -2.35 -7.97
N LEU A 193 -27.65 -1.68 -7.67
CA LEU A 193 -28.95 -2.06 -8.18
C LEU A 193 -29.00 -2.01 -9.71
N ALA A 194 -28.57 -0.90 -10.33
CA ALA A 194 -28.53 -0.76 -11.78
C ALA A 194 -27.64 -1.85 -12.44
N PHE A 195 -26.50 -2.17 -11.84
CA PHE A 195 -25.60 -3.22 -12.31
C PHE A 195 -26.27 -4.60 -12.27
N PHE A 196 -26.93 -4.95 -11.18
CA PHE A 196 -27.65 -6.22 -11.06
C PHE A 196 -28.89 -6.29 -11.94
N GLU A 197 -29.65 -5.21 -12.07
CA GLU A 197 -30.80 -5.15 -12.99
C GLU A 197 -30.36 -5.34 -14.45
N HIS A 198 -29.23 -4.76 -14.84
CA HIS A 198 -28.67 -4.96 -16.17
C HIS A 198 -28.28 -6.42 -16.43
N TYR A 199 -27.43 -7.00 -15.57
CA TYR A 199 -26.83 -8.31 -15.85
C TYR A 199 -27.66 -9.51 -15.37
N LEU A 200 -28.51 -9.35 -14.35
CA LEU A 200 -29.33 -10.46 -13.82
C LEU A 200 -30.77 -10.44 -14.34
N LYS A 201 -31.33 -9.26 -14.65
CA LYS A 201 -32.71 -9.14 -15.17
C LYS A 201 -32.77 -8.85 -16.67
N GLY A 202 -31.64 -8.54 -17.31
CA GLY A 202 -31.60 -8.17 -18.73
C GLY A 202 -32.22 -6.80 -19.02
N GLU A 203 -32.36 -5.94 -18.01
CA GLU A 203 -32.96 -4.61 -18.18
C GLU A 203 -31.93 -3.64 -18.79
N ALA A 204 -32.38 -2.77 -19.70
CA ALA A 204 -31.54 -1.70 -20.21
C ALA A 204 -31.40 -0.60 -19.13
N ARG A 205 -30.33 -0.68 -18.35
CA ARG A 205 -29.96 0.32 -17.33
C ARG A 205 -28.72 1.10 -17.76
N ASP A 206 -28.74 2.41 -17.51
CA ASP A 206 -27.52 3.22 -17.61
C ASP A 206 -26.62 2.89 -16.42
N LEU A 207 -25.43 2.37 -16.72
CA LEU A 207 -24.42 2.01 -15.72
C LEU A 207 -23.44 3.17 -15.44
N GLY A 208 -23.55 4.28 -16.15
CA GLY A 208 -22.64 5.41 -16.11
C GLY A 208 -21.23 5.06 -16.61
N ALA A 209 -20.28 5.95 -16.30
CA ALA A 209 -18.87 5.75 -16.66
C ALA A 209 -18.28 4.48 -16.01
N PRO A 210 -17.32 3.81 -16.69
CA PRO A 210 -16.74 2.57 -16.19
C PRO A 210 -15.89 2.75 -14.94
N VAL A 211 -15.37 3.95 -14.69
CA VAL A 211 -14.59 4.29 -13.52
C VAL A 211 -15.17 5.53 -12.86
N ARG A 212 -15.32 5.50 -11.53
CA ARG A 212 -15.69 6.66 -10.72
C ARG A 212 -14.76 6.79 -9.53
N LEU A 213 -14.04 7.90 -9.46
CA LEU A 213 -13.02 8.17 -8.45
C LEU A 213 -13.41 9.36 -7.60
N PHE A 214 -13.17 9.30 -6.30
CA PHE A 214 -13.18 10.50 -5.47
C PHE A 214 -11.81 11.15 -5.50
N VAL A 215 -11.70 12.33 -6.10
CA VAL A 215 -10.45 13.10 -6.15
C VAL A 215 -10.32 13.88 -4.83
N MET A 216 -9.43 13.44 -3.95
CA MET A 216 -9.12 14.11 -2.68
C MET A 216 -8.45 15.47 -2.94
N GLY A 217 -8.47 16.36 -1.97
CA GLY A 217 -7.99 17.75 -2.12
C GLY A 217 -9.00 18.63 -2.85
N GLU A 218 -9.52 18.18 -3.99
CA GLU A 218 -10.68 18.77 -4.66
C GLU A 218 -12.00 18.38 -3.96
N ASN A 219 -12.02 17.20 -3.34
CA ASN A 219 -13.14 16.60 -2.63
C ASN A 219 -14.39 16.41 -3.50
N ARG A 220 -14.20 15.83 -4.69
CA ARG A 220 -15.26 15.61 -5.67
C ARG A 220 -15.16 14.24 -6.33
N TRP A 221 -16.32 13.65 -6.60
CA TRP A 221 -16.42 12.49 -7.48
C TRP A 221 -16.19 12.91 -8.93
N ARG A 222 -15.39 12.14 -9.66
CA ARG A 222 -15.11 12.33 -11.07
C ARG A 222 -15.23 10.99 -11.79
N ASP A 223 -15.94 11.04 -12.91
CA ASP A 223 -16.14 9.92 -13.81
C ASP A 223 -14.97 9.84 -14.80
N GLU A 224 -14.53 8.62 -15.12
CA GLU A 224 -13.37 8.33 -15.97
C GLU A 224 -13.66 7.09 -16.85
N GLU A 225 -12.98 7.00 -17.99
CA GLU A 225 -13.18 5.90 -18.94
C GLU A 225 -12.31 4.66 -18.64
N GLU A 226 -11.24 4.84 -17.88
CA GLU A 226 -10.22 3.82 -17.66
C GLU A 226 -9.41 4.05 -16.38
N TRP A 227 -8.77 2.98 -15.93
CA TRP A 227 -7.80 3.00 -14.84
C TRP A 227 -6.62 2.07 -15.16
N PRO A 228 -5.37 2.53 -15.05
CA PRO A 228 -4.95 3.92 -14.79
C PRO A 228 -5.40 4.90 -15.89
N LEU A 229 -5.52 6.19 -15.60
CA LEU A 229 -5.94 7.20 -16.57
C LEU A 229 -4.89 7.31 -17.70
N ALA A 230 -5.24 7.17 -18.99
CA ALA A 230 -4.23 7.23 -20.06
C ALA A 230 -3.56 8.60 -20.18
N ARG A 231 -4.24 9.67 -19.76
CA ARG A 231 -3.66 11.02 -19.74
C ARG A 231 -2.61 11.25 -18.65
N SER A 232 -2.34 10.26 -17.80
CA SER A 232 -1.33 10.38 -16.73
C SER A 232 0.08 10.59 -17.28
N ARG A 233 0.79 11.58 -16.75
CA ARG A 233 2.21 11.83 -16.98
C ARG A 233 3.01 11.37 -15.76
N TYR A 234 3.60 10.19 -15.86
CA TYR A 234 4.46 9.64 -14.81
C TYR A 234 5.75 10.45 -14.70
N THR A 235 5.82 11.30 -13.67
CA THR A 235 6.89 12.28 -13.46
C THR A 235 7.71 11.86 -12.25
N ARG A 236 9.04 11.81 -12.41
CA ARG A 236 9.95 11.53 -11.30
C ARG A 236 10.14 12.79 -10.47
N TRP A 237 9.99 12.66 -9.16
CA TRP A 237 10.34 13.66 -8.17
C TRP A 237 11.44 13.07 -7.29
N TYR A 238 12.64 13.58 -7.47
CA TYR A 238 13.87 13.11 -6.84
C TYR A 238 13.99 13.64 -5.42
N LEU A 239 14.53 12.79 -4.55
CA LEU A 239 14.94 13.15 -3.20
C LEU A 239 16.23 13.96 -3.30
N HIS A 240 16.38 14.96 -2.44
CA HIS A 240 17.58 15.78 -2.32
C HIS A 240 17.92 16.00 -0.86
N SER A 241 19.21 16.07 -0.52
CA SER A 241 19.66 16.38 0.84
C SER A 241 21.15 16.72 0.85
N ASP A 242 21.62 17.29 1.95
CA ASP A 242 23.06 17.39 2.27
C ASP A 242 23.36 16.56 3.54
N GLY A 243 22.77 15.36 3.61
CA GLY A 243 22.85 14.45 4.76
C GLY A 243 22.06 14.91 5.99
N GLN A 244 21.06 15.78 5.81
CA GLN A 244 20.27 16.40 6.89
C GLN A 244 18.76 16.15 6.74
N ALA A 245 18.33 15.11 6.00
CA ALA A 245 16.91 14.88 5.76
C ALA A 245 16.11 14.43 7.00
N VAL A 246 16.75 14.18 8.15
CA VAL A 246 16.03 13.91 9.40
C VAL A 246 15.16 15.13 9.76
N HIS A 247 13.91 14.89 10.14
CA HIS A 247 12.88 15.88 10.46
C HIS A 247 12.39 16.74 9.28
N GLU A 248 13.17 17.70 8.75
CA GLU A 248 12.70 18.61 7.68
C GLU A 248 13.80 19.10 6.71
N GLY A 249 15.03 18.58 6.75
CA GLY A 249 16.14 19.10 5.93
C GLY A 249 16.20 18.59 4.47
N GLY A 250 15.35 17.66 4.07
CA GLY A 250 15.36 17.08 2.72
C GLY A 250 14.46 17.83 1.72
N GLY A 251 14.94 17.93 0.48
CA GLY A 251 14.19 18.49 -0.66
C GLY A 251 13.54 17.41 -1.53
N LEU A 252 12.46 17.77 -2.23
CA LEU A 252 11.81 16.94 -3.25
C LEU A 252 11.53 17.76 -4.50
N SER A 253 12.06 17.36 -5.66
CA SER A 253 11.92 18.15 -6.89
C SER A 253 11.94 17.30 -8.17
N PRO A 254 11.41 17.77 -9.31
CA PRO A 254 11.53 17.06 -10.59
C PRO A 254 12.93 17.17 -11.22
N ILE A 255 13.86 17.91 -10.61
CA ILE A 255 15.22 18.11 -11.11
C ILE A 255 16.08 16.94 -10.61
N PRO A 256 16.80 16.20 -11.47
CA PRO A 256 17.70 15.14 -11.03
C PRO A 256 18.80 15.68 -10.08
N PRO A 257 19.19 14.91 -9.07
CA PRO A 257 20.23 15.33 -8.13
C PRO A 257 21.62 15.35 -8.79
N GLY A 258 22.50 16.16 -8.22
CA GLY A 258 23.93 16.18 -8.54
C GLY A 258 24.71 15.15 -7.72
N GLU A 259 25.91 15.54 -7.27
CA GLU A 259 26.60 14.84 -6.18
C GLU A 259 26.13 15.44 -4.86
N GLU A 260 25.49 14.62 -4.04
CA GLU A 260 24.85 15.03 -2.79
C GLU A 260 25.22 14.03 -1.68
N ALA A 261 25.42 14.51 -0.45
CA ALA A 261 25.78 13.65 0.67
C ALA A 261 24.60 12.75 1.07
N PRO A 262 24.81 11.43 1.28
CA PRO A 262 23.72 10.52 1.60
C PRO A 262 23.12 10.80 2.97
N ASP A 263 21.84 10.48 3.13
CA ASP A 263 21.17 10.51 4.43
C ASP A 263 21.38 9.18 5.17
N VAL A 264 21.62 9.27 6.48
CA VAL A 264 21.89 8.11 7.34
C VAL A 264 20.99 8.15 8.57
N TYR A 265 20.38 7.02 8.91
CA TYR A 265 19.60 6.87 10.14
C TYR A 265 19.78 5.50 10.77
N LEU A 266 19.52 5.41 12.07
CA LEU A 266 19.55 4.17 12.83
C LEU A 266 18.14 3.60 12.93
N TYR A 267 17.94 2.38 12.44
CA TYR A 267 16.72 1.61 12.69
C TYR A 267 16.94 0.68 13.89
N ASP A 268 16.10 0.82 14.91
CA ASP A 268 16.05 -0.10 16.05
C ASP A 268 14.71 -0.87 16.09
N PRO A 269 14.68 -2.18 15.84
CA PRO A 269 13.44 -2.98 15.93
C PRO A 269 12.84 -3.08 17.35
N ARG A 270 13.53 -2.56 18.37
CA ARG A 270 13.01 -2.43 19.74
C ARG A 270 12.17 -1.17 19.93
N ASP A 271 12.41 -0.15 19.12
CA ASP A 271 11.62 1.08 19.04
C ASP A 271 11.19 1.35 17.59
N PRO A 272 10.28 0.52 17.03
CA PRO A 272 9.84 0.71 15.65
C PRO A 272 8.98 1.97 15.52
N CYS A 273 9.15 2.66 14.40
CA CYS A 273 8.34 3.79 13.97
C CYS A 273 6.84 3.40 13.95
N PRO A 274 5.96 4.19 14.61
CA PRO A 274 4.57 3.82 14.77
C PRO A 274 3.76 4.00 13.49
N THR A 275 2.75 3.15 13.32
CA THR A 275 1.69 3.33 12.32
C THR A 275 0.76 4.45 12.76
N VAL A 276 0.65 5.48 11.94
CA VAL A 276 -0.28 6.61 12.13
C VAL A 276 -1.05 6.82 10.83
N GLY A 277 -2.30 6.38 10.78
CA GLY A 277 -3.12 6.47 9.56
C GLY A 277 -2.84 5.40 8.50
N GLY A 278 -3.28 5.70 7.29
CA GLY A 278 -3.03 4.94 6.08
C GLY A 278 -3.96 3.75 5.90
N PRO A 279 -3.60 2.80 5.01
CA PRO A 279 -4.38 1.61 4.74
C PRO A 279 -4.25 0.57 5.85
N ASN A 280 -4.86 0.87 7.00
CA ASN A 280 -4.90 -0.01 8.17
C ASN A 280 -6.31 -0.16 8.73
N PHE A 281 -6.42 -1.08 9.70
CA PHE A 281 -7.63 -1.32 10.49
C PHE A 281 -7.27 -1.37 12.00
N LEU A 282 -6.10 -0.81 12.39
CA LEU A 282 -5.41 -1.06 13.67
C LEU A 282 -4.86 0.21 14.33
N PRO A 283 -4.99 0.39 15.66
CA PRO A 283 -5.92 -0.29 16.56
C PRO A 283 -7.36 0.22 16.34
N GLY A 284 -8.34 -0.61 16.67
CA GLY A 284 -9.75 -0.22 16.58
C GLY A 284 -10.54 -1.08 15.61
N LEU A 285 -10.57 -2.38 15.90
CA LEU A 285 -11.56 -3.30 15.38
C LEU A 285 -12.94 -2.61 15.31
N GLU A 286 -13.62 -2.68 14.16
CA GLU A 286 -14.92 -2.06 13.85
C GLU A 286 -14.99 -0.52 13.70
N ILE A 287 -14.07 0.26 14.27
CA ILE A 287 -14.11 1.75 14.20
C ILE A 287 -12.99 2.38 13.36
N ALA A 288 -11.97 1.60 13.00
CA ALA A 288 -10.81 2.01 12.18
C ALA A 288 -10.20 3.36 12.63
N ARG A 289 -10.10 3.59 13.95
CA ARG A 289 -9.73 4.89 14.54
C ARG A 289 -8.40 5.43 14.04
N ASN A 290 -7.45 4.56 13.75
CA ASN A 290 -6.11 4.93 13.29
C ASN A 290 -5.93 4.76 11.78
N ALA A 291 -6.99 4.62 10.98
CA ALA A 291 -6.91 4.53 9.54
C ALA A 291 -7.06 5.89 8.86
N GLY A 292 -6.70 5.99 7.58
CA GLY A 292 -6.99 7.17 6.77
C GLY A 292 -5.94 8.29 6.86
N PRO A 293 -6.31 9.53 6.47
CA PRO A 293 -5.42 10.68 6.39
C PRO A 293 -5.09 11.27 7.77
N MET A 294 -4.20 10.59 8.50
CA MET A 294 -3.70 11.09 9.78
C MET A 294 -2.53 12.05 9.57
N ASP A 295 -2.42 13.02 10.48
CA ASP A 295 -1.29 13.95 10.53
C ASP A 295 0.00 13.20 10.90
N GLN A 296 1.01 13.30 10.03
CA GLN A 296 2.26 12.57 10.11
C GLN A 296 3.33 13.26 10.95
N ARG A 297 3.14 14.52 11.36
CA ARG A 297 4.15 15.29 12.12
C ARG A 297 4.69 14.56 13.35
N VAL A 298 3.84 13.81 14.05
CA VAL A 298 4.24 13.01 15.23
C VAL A 298 5.26 11.93 14.86
N VAL A 299 5.15 11.36 13.67
CA VAL A 299 6.07 10.33 13.16
C VAL A 299 7.32 10.98 12.55
N GLU A 300 7.14 12.05 11.79
CA GLU A 300 8.21 12.82 11.13
C GLU A 300 9.20 13.45 12.14
N ALA A 301 8.78 13.66 13.39
CA ALA A 301 9.64 14.11 14.48
C ALA A 301 10.62 13.05 15.00
N ARG A 302 10.59 11.80 14.51
CA ARG A 302 11.50 10.75 14.95
C ARG A 302 12.88 10.83 14.26
N PRO A 303 13.97 10.43 14.93
CA PRO A 303 15.31 10.44 14.35
C PRO A 303 15.55 9.33 13.30
N ASP A 304 14.65 8.34 13.21
CA ASP A 304 14.69 7.25 12.24
C ASP A 304 13.74 7.48 11.05
N VAL A 305 13.32 8.73 10.85
CA VAL A 305 12.43 9.15 9.74
C VAL A 305 13.10 10.28 8.97
N LEU A 306 13.39 10.01 7.70
CA LEU A 306 13.90 10.99 6.74
C LEU A 306 12.72 11.63 6.01
N VAL A 307 12.74 12.95 5.84
CA VAL A 307 11.64 13.75 5.31
C VAL A 307 12.14 14.61 4.15
N TYR A 308 11.52 14.42 2.98
CA TYR A 308 11.82 15.12 1.74
C TYR A 308 10.60 15.90 1.30
N THR A 309 10.71 17.23 1.29
CA THR A 309 9.57 18.11 1.03
C THR A 309 9.81 18.98 -0.19
N SER A 310 8.80 19.14 -1.04
CA SER A 310 8.88 20.05 -2.18
C SER A 310 8.92 21.51 -1.76
N ALA A 311 9.30 22.38 -2.70
CA ALA A 311 8.91 23.78 -2.63
C ALA A 311 7.37 23.92 -2.52
N VAL A 312 6.91 25.06 -2.02
CA VAL A 312 5.48 25.40 -2.05
C VAL A 312 5.02 25.35 -3.50
N LEU A 313 3.90 24.69 -3.76
CA LEU A 313 3.33 24.64 -5.09
C LEU A 313 2.68 25.99 -5.42
N ASP A 314 3.16 26.65 -6.46
CA ASP A 314 2.55 27.89 -6.97
C ASP A 314 1.22 27.64 -7.68
N GLN A 315 1.03 26.41 -8.19
CA GLN A 315 -0.15 25.97 -8.93
C GLN A 315 -0.59 24.60 -8.43
N PRO A 316 -1.89 24.28 -8.48
CA PRO A 316 -2.37 22.98 -8.06
C PRO A 316 -1.79 21.86 -8.94
N LEU A 317 -1.41 20.75 -8.30
CA LEU A 317 -0.87 19.56 -8.97
C LEU A 317 -1.75 18.37 -8.63
N GLU A 318 -2.38 17.77 -9.64
CA GLU A 318 -3.14 16.54 -9.44
C GLU A 318 -2.25 15.31 -9.62
N VAL A 319 -2.31 14.40 -8.65
CA VAL A 319 -1.69 13.07 -8.69
C VAL A 319 -2.79 12.02 -8.57
N THR A 320 -3.09 11.32 -9.66
CA THR A 320 -4.11 10.27 -9.72
C THR A 320 -3.58 9.05 -10.45
N GLY A 321 -3.36 7.95 -9.74
CA GLY A 321 -2.85 6.71 -10.34
C GLY A 321 -1.98 5.88 -9.40
N PRO A 322 -1.32 4.85 -9.94
CA PRO A 322 -0.36 4.03 -9.20
C PRO A 322 0.86 4.81 -8.73
N LEU A 323 1.34 4.51 -7.51
CA LEU A 323 2.49 5.17 -6.88
C LEU A 323 3.64 4.20 -6.63
N THR A 324 4.87 4.65 -6.90
CA THR A 324 6.08 3.87 -6.59
C THR A 324 7.20 4.80 -6.15
N VAL A 325 7.88 4.44 -5.07
CA VAL A 325 9.14 5.05 -4.66
C VAL A 325 10.27 4.11 -5.08
N VAL A 326 11.27 4.65 -5.77
CA VAL A 326 12.52 3.96 -6.09
C VAL A 326 13.59 4.53 -5.16
N LEU A 327 14.11 3.69 -4.26
CA LEU A 327 15.20 4.04 -3.35
C LEU A 327 16.47 3.31 -3.74
N TYR A 328 17.58 4.03 -3.77
CA TYR A 328 18.90 3.44 -3.75
C TYR A 328 19.40 3.50 -2.32
N ALA A 329 19.57 2.33 -1.70
CA ALA A 329 19.88 2.26 -0.29
C ALA A 329 20.85 1.13 0.04
N ALA A 330 21.59 1.33 1.13
CA ALA A 330 22.42 0.31 1.75
C ALA A 330 22.02 0.15 3.22
N THR A 331 22.28 -1.03 3.77
CA THR A 331 22.04 -1.35 5.18
C THR A 331 23.23 -2.10 5.76
N THR A 332 23.51 -1.93 7.05
CA THR A 332 24.51 -2.76 7.75
C THR A 332 24.01 -4.14 8.13
N ALA A 333 22.72 -4.43 7.92
CA ALA A 333 22.08 -5.69 8.27
C ALA A 333 22.07 -6.72 7.13
N ALA A 334 21.82 -7.98 7.46
CA ALA A 334 21.62 -9.06 6.48
C ALA A 334 20.22 -9.02 5.82
N ASP A 335 19.28 -8.28 6.42
CA ASP A 335 17.97 -7.93 5.89
C ASP A 335 17.43 -6.70 6.66
N THR A 336 16.49 -5.96 6.08
CA THR A 336 15.78 -4.84 6.74
C THR A 336 14.47 -4.59 6.00
N ASP A 337 13.66 -3.65 6.48
CA ASP A 337 12.53 -3.10 5.73
C ASP A 337 12.81 -1.66 5.33
N PHE A 338 12.23 -1.23 4.20
CA PHE A 338 12.11 0.18 3.83
C PHE A 338 10.63 0.52 3.66
N VAL A 339 10.20 1.56 4.34
CA VAL A 339 8.84 2.11 4.32
C VAL A 339 8.91 3.50 3.69
N ALA A 340 7.97 3.79 2.80
CA ALA A 340 7.80 5.12 2.25
C ALA A 340 6.35 5.58 2.36
N ARG A 341 6.16 6.85 2.71
CA ARG A 341 4.84 7.50 2.74
C ARG A 341 4.83 8.73 1.87
N LEU A 342 3.69 8.99 1.24
CA LEU A 342 3.38 10.23 0.54
C LEU A 342 2.35 11.02 1.36
N SER A 343 2.62 12.28 1.62
CA SER A 343 1.75 13.18 2.38
C SER A 343 1.49 14.50 1.63
N ASP A 344 0.32 15.08 1.86
CA ASP A 344 -0.05 16.44 1.48
C ASP A 344 0.21 17.38 2.65
N VAL A 345 1.18 18.30 2.50
CA VAL A 345 1.52 19.27 3.54
C VAL A 345 0.75 20.56 3.29
N HIS A 346 -0.12 20.90 4.23
CA HIS A 346 -0.94 22.09 4.20
C HIS A 346 -0.15 23.35 4.59
N PRO A 347 -0.66 24.56 4.27
CA PRO A 347 0.00 25.82 4.62
C PRO A 347 0.21 26.04 6.13
N ASP A 348 -0.59 25.38 6.99
CA ASP A 348 -0.45 25.40 8.44
C ASP A 348 0.61 24.43 8.99
N GLY A 349 1.29 23.70 8.10
CA GLY A 349 2.31 22.71 8.41
C GLY A 349 1.77 21.32 8.73
N SER A 350 0.45 21.11 8.80
CA SER A 350 -0.10 19.75 8.94
C SER A 350 0.25 18.89 7.72
N ALA A 351 0.61 17.62 7.96
CA ALA A 351 1.06 16.70 6.91
C ALA A 351 0.14 15.47 6.85
N PHE A 352 -0.85 15.47 5.94
CA PHE A 352 -1.83 14.39 5.87
C PHE A 352 -1.38 13.27 4.96
N LEU A 353 -1.33 12.06 5.51
CA LEU A 353 -0.95 10.85 4.78
C LEU A 353 -1.93 10.57 3.63
N LEU A 354 -1.39 10.31 2.44
CA LEU A 354 -2.15 9.89 1.25
C LEU A 354 -1.95 8.42 0.92
N ALA A 355 -0.72 7.91 1.04
CA ALA A 355 -0.37 6.53 0.70
C ALA A 355 0.86 6.05 1.47
N GLU A 356 0.92 4.75 1.78
CA GLU A 356 2.05 4.11 2.47
C GLU A 356 2.35 2.75 1.83
N GLY A 357 3.63 2.51 1.55
CA GLY A 357 4.17 1.24 1.10
C GLY A 357 5.33 0.78 1.96
N ILE A 358 5.60 -0.53 1.93
CA ILE A 358 6.77 -1.16 2.56
C ILE A 358 7.37 -2.16 1.57
N LEU A 359 8.68 -2.35 1.65
CA LEU A 359 9.39 -3.44 1.01
C LEU A 359 10.40 -4.04 1.99
N ARG A 360 10.26 -5.33 2.26
CA ARG A 360 11.28 -6.09 2.97
C ARG A 360 12.41 -6.41 2.01
N ALA A 361 13.64 -6.05 2.37
CA ALA A 361 14.79 -5.95 1.47
C ALA A 361 15.14 -7.27 0.78
N ARG A 362 14.97 -8.41 1.47
CA ARG A 362 15.13 -9.73 0.84
C ARG A 362 14.18 -10.01 -0.33
N PHE A 363 13.05 -9.29 -0.43
CA PHE A 363 12.07 -9.43 -1.52
C PHE A 363 12.20 -8.34 -2.60
N ARG A 364 13.32 -7.61 -2.65
CA ARG A 364 13.57 -6.55 -3.64
C ARG A 364 13.45 -6.97 -5.11
N GLU A 365 13.71 -8.25 -5.40
CA GLU A 365 13.61 -8.85 -6.74
C GLU A 365 12.30 -9.65 -6.94
N GLY A 366 11.39 -9.61 -5.96
CA GLY A 366 10.10 -10.31 -5.99
C GLY A 366 9.84 -11.17 -4.76
N CYS A 367 8.56 -11.47 -4.52
CA CYS A 367 8.14 -12.27 -3.37
C CYS A 367 8.30 -13.79 -3.54
N GLU A 368 8.61 -14.30 -4.74
CA GLU A 368 8.62 -15.74 -5.00
C GLU A 368 9.89 -16.42 -4.45
N SER A 369 11.02 -15.71 -4.44
CA SER A 369 12.28 -16.26 -3.94
C SER A 369 13.10 -15.14 -3.28
N PRO A 370 13.18 -15.10 -1.93
CA PRO A 370 13.93 -14.08 -1.24
C PRO A 370 15.43 -14.20 -1.56
N ARG A 371 16.09 -13.06 -1.67
CA ARG A 371 17.54 -12.94 -1.90
C ARG A 371 18.20 -12.26 -0.70
N PRO A 372 19.30 -12.80 -0.15
CA PRO A 372 20.04 -12.13 0.90
C PRO A 372 20.42 -10.69 0.53
N VAL A 373 20.54 -9.84 1.54
CA VAL A 373 21.11 -8.50 1.41
C VAL A 373 22.56 -8.58 1.88
N GLU A 374 23.50 -8.12 1.06
CA GLU A 374 24.90 -8.00 1.48
C GLU A 374 25.07 -6.69 2.27
N PRO A 375 25.52 -6.75 3.54
CA PRO A 375 25.75 -5.54 4.33
C PRO A 375 26.66 -4.53 3.63
N GLY A 376 26.26 -3.26 3.62
CA GLY A 376 27.00 -2.16 3.01
C GLY A 376 26.85 -2.04 1.49
N ARG A 377 26.22 -2.99 0.81
CA ARG A 377 25.99 -2.92 -0.63
C ARG A 377 24.74 -2.09 -0.95
N VAL A 378 24.87 -1.22 -1.95
CA VAL A 378 23.76 -0.43 -2.49
C VAL A 378 22.90 -1.31 -3.40
N TYR A 379 21.59 -1.26 -3.20
CA TYR A 379 20.58 -1.89 -4.06
C TYR A 379 19.50 -0.89 -4.45
N GLU A 380 18.85 -1.12 -5.60
CA GLU A 380 17.59 -0.47 -5.96
C GLU A 380 16.42 -1.19 -5.28
N TYR A 381 15.57 -0.44 -4.59
CA TYR A 381 14.35 -0.89 -3.92
C TYR A 381 13.15 -0.15 -4.50
N ARG A 382 12.22 -0.89 -5.12
CA ARG A 382 10.99 -0.31 -5.69
C ARG A 382 9.82 -0.58 -4.75
N ILE A 383 9.49 0.41 -3.94
CA ILE A 383 8.44 0.35 -2.93
C ILE A 383 7.11 0.75 -3.57
N ASN A 384 6.17 -0.19 -3.61
CA ASN A 384 4.83 0.04 -4.14
C ASN A 384 3.94 0.69 -3.07
N LEU A 385 3.46 1.92 -3.32
CA LEU A 385 2.53 2.66 -2.46
C LEU A 385 1.06 2.42 -2.84
N VAL A 386 0.82 1.48 -3.75
CA VAL A 386 -0.47 1.16 -4.37
C VAL A 386 -0.93 2.27 -5.32
N ALA A 387 -1.68 3.25 -4.83
CA ALA A 387 -2.26 4.32 -5.63
C ALA A 387 -2.85 5.42 -4.75
N THR A 388 -3.11 6.58 -5.34
CA THR A 388 -3.95 7.63 -4.73
C THR A 388 -4.67 8.43 -5.82
N SER A 389 -5.59 9.32 -5.40
CA SER A 389 -6.13 10.41 -6.22
C SER A 389 -6.25 11.66 -5.34
N ASN A 390 -5.30 12.58 -5.49
CA ASN A 390 -5.25 13.82 -4.71
C ASN A 390 -4.89 15.02 -5.59
N LEU A 391 -5.56 16.14 -5.39
CA LEU A 391 -5.17 17.46 -5.87
C LEU A 391 -4.42 18.19 -4.76
N PHE A 392 -3.09 18.24 -4.85
CA PHE A 392 -2.30 19.14 -4.03
C PHE A 392 -2.63 20.58 -4.45
N LYS A 393 -3.13 21.41 -3.54
CA LYS A 393 -3.54 22.77 -3.88
C LYS A 393 -2.33 23.70 -4.00
N ALA A 394 -2.52 24.85 -4.65
CA ALA A 394 -1.55 25.93 -4.52
C ALA A 394 -1.37 26.30 -3.03
N GLY A 395 -0.14 26.56 -2.62
CA GLY A 395 0.23 26.77 -1.22
C GLY A 395 0.56 25.48 -0.44
N HIS A 396 0.21 24.30 -0.96
CA HIS A 396 0.58 23.03 -0.34
C HIS A 396 1.98 22.57 -0.79
N ARG A 397 2.49 21.51 -0.15
CA ARG A 397 3.73 20.83 -0.56
C ARG A 397 3.50 19.32 -0.67
N ILE A 398 4.31 18.69 -1.50
CA ILE A 398 4.40 17.24 -1.61
C ILE A 398 5.51 16.79 -0.66
N ARG A 399 5.21 15.84 0.22
CA ARG A 399 6.20 15.28 1.15
C ARG A 399 6.29 13.78 0.99
N VAL A 400 7.52 13.28 0.88
CA VAL A 400 7.84 11.86 0.99
C VAL A 400 8.66 11.67 2.25
N HIS A 401 8.28 10.72 3.09
CA HIS A 401 9.16 10.26 4.15
C HIS A 401 9.61 8.83 3.96
N VAL A 402 10.79 8.51 4.46
CA VAL A 402 11.42 7.18 4.40
C VAL A 402 11.84 6.76 5.81
N THR A 403 11.56 5.51 6.16
CA THR A 403 11.96 4.87 7.43
C THR A 403 12.09 3.36 7.22
N SER A 404 12.39 2.60 8.28
CA SER A 404 12.51 1.13 8.22
C SER A 404 11.42 0.38 9.00
N SER A 405 10.38 1.07 9.48
CA SER A 405 9.25 0.39 10.13
C SER A 405 7.94 1.20 10.10
N SER A 406 6.83 0.48 10.22
CA SER A 406 5.50 1.05 10.47
C SER A 406 4.72 0.02 11.30
N PHE A 407 4.87 0.12 12.60
CA PHE A 407 4.35 -0.85 13.57
C PHE A 407 3.11 -0.29 14.31
N PRO A 408 2.02 -1.05 14.47
CA PRO A 408 1.93 -2.48 14.19
C PRO A 408 1.44 -2.81 12.79
N ARG A 409 1.20 -1.91 11.83
CA ARG A 409 0.66 -2.31 10.51
C ARG A 409 1.47 -3.47 9.90
N PHE A 410 2.79 -3.35 9.96
CA PHE A 410 3.74 -4.38 9.59
C PHE A 410 4.52 -4.88 10.82
N ASP A 411 4.97 -6.13 10.80
CA ASP A 411 5.95 -6.64 11.77
C ASP A 411 7.27 -5.87 11.63
N ALA A 412 7.91 -5.57 12.75
CA ALA A 412 9.23 -4.95 12.76
C ALA A 412 10.29 -5.99 12.33
N ASN A 413 11.03 -5.72 11.26
CA ASN A 413 12.11 -6.59 10.81
C ASN A 413 13.22 -6.64 11.87
N PRO A 414 13.67 -7.82 12.32
CA PRO A 414 14.69 -7.96 13.38
C PRO A 414 16.12 -7.67 12.91
N ASN A 415 16.33 -7.44 11.62
CA ASN A 415 17.63 -7.18 10.97
C ASN A 415 18.58 -8.39 10.86
N THR A 416 18.09 -9.60 11.08
CA THR A 416 18.90 -10.83 11.15
C THR A 416 19.00 -11.61 9.83
N GLY A 417 17.99 -11.48 8.95
CA GLY A 417 17.85 -12.35 7.78
C GLY A 417 17.25 -13.73 8.08
N HIS A 418 16.94 -14.05 9.34
CA HIS A 418 16.31 -15.32 9.73
C HIS A 418 14.92 -15.50 9.10
N PRO A 419 14.39 -16.74 9.05
CA PRO A 419 13.04 -16.98 8.57
C PRO A 419 11.98 -16.23 9.41
N LEU A 420 10.87 -15.86 8.76
CA LEU A 420 9.81 -15.08 9.38
C LEU A 420 9.31 -15.74 10.67
N GLY A 421 9.33 -14.97 11.75
CA GLY A 421 8.70 -15.35 13.00
C GLY A 421 9.54 -16.22 13.94
N GLN A 422 10.80 -16.49 13.59
CA GLN A 422 11.71 -17.26 14.45
C GLN A 422 12.51 -16.41 15.43
N ASP A 423 12.75 -15.12 15.12
CA ASP A 423 13.52 -14.23 15.98
C ASP A 423 12.80 -13.91 17.29
N GLY A 424 13.51 -14.12 18.40
CA GLY A 424 13.10 -13.72 19.74
C GLY A 424 13.55 -12.29 20.10
N PRO A 425 13.25 -11.84 21.33
CA PRO A 425 13.63 -10.50 21.77
C PRO A 425 15.14 -10.20 21.73
N ALA A 426 15.98 -11.21 21.94
CA ALA A 426 17.45 -11.09 22.03
C ALA A 426 18.15 -11.12 20.65
N ASP A 427 17.49 -11.64 19.62
CA ASP A 427 18.05 -11.74 18.26
C ASP A 427 17.95 -10.41 17.50
N ARG A 428 17.20 -9.44 18.04
CA ARG A 428 16.97 -8.15 17.39
C ARG A 428 18.19 -7.26 17.50
N HIS A 429 18.66 -6.78 16.35
CA HIS A 429 19.80 -5.87 16.27
C HIS A 429 19.42 -4.55 15.61
N TRP A 430 20.07 -3.46 16.00
CA TRP A 430 19.96 -2.20 15.27
C TRP A 430 20.67 -2.31 13.92
N ALA A 431 20.25 -1.48 12.96
CA ALA A 431 20.87 -1.40 11.64
C ALA A 431 21.01 0.06 11.23
N VAL A 432 22.16 0.41 10.64
CA VAL A 432 22.36 1.71 10.02
C VAL A 432 21.88 1.62 8.59
N GLN A 433 21.00 2.53 8.22
CA GLN A 433 20.42 2.66 6.89
C GLN A 433 21.02 3.88 6.20
N THR A 434 21.37 3.74 4.93
CA THR A 434 21.93 4.81 4.10
C THR A 434 21.06 4.97 2.86
N ILE A 435 20.54 6.17 2.62
CA ILE A 435 19.77 6.52 1.42
C ILE A 435 20.62 7.42 0.53
N LEU A 436 20.79 7.01 -0.74
CA LEU A 436 21.56 7.75 -1.72
C LEU A 436 20.64 8.52 -2.66
N HIS A 437 21.06 9.72 -3.04
CA HIS A 437 20.36 10.59 -3.98
C HIS A 437 21.38 11.34 -4.83
N THR A 438 22.21 10.59 -5.57
CA THR A 438 23.19 11.15 -6.51
C THR A 438 22.74 10.95 -7.97
N GLY A 439 23.50 11.49 -8.92
CA GLY A 439 23.26 11.23 -10.35
C GLY A 439 23.30 9.75 -10.74
N GLU A 440 24.15 8.95 -10.10
CA GLU A 440 24.21 7.48 -10.26
C GLU A 440 23.08 6.77 -9.50
N TYR A 441 22.72 7.29 -8.33
CA TYR A 441 21.72 6.72 -7.42
C TYR A 441 20.52 7.66 -7.21
N PRO A 442 19.71 7.94 -8.26
CA PRO A 442 18.70 8.98 -8.20
C PRO A 442 17.43 8.48 -7.50
N SER A 443 17.42 8.39 -6.17
CA SER A 443 16.21 8.03 -5.41
C SER A 443 15.06 9.00 -5.69
N HIS A 444 13.87 8.48 -5.95
CA HIS A 444 12.73 9.29 -6.38
C HIS A 444 11.37 8.63 -6.11
N ILE A 445 10.32 9.44 -6.05
CA ILE A 445 8.94 8.98 -6.22
C ILE A 445 8.49 9.21 -7.67
N VAL A 446 7.74 8.25 -8.23
CA VAL A 446 7.06 8.39 -9.52
C VAL A 446 5.62 8.83 -9.26
N LEU A 447 5.31 10.07 -9.62
CA LEU A 447 3.96 10.64 -9.47
C LEU A 447 3.18 10.56 -10.80
N PRO A 448 1.99 9.96 -10.83
CA PRO A 448 1.08 9.99 -11.98
C PRO A 448 0.38 11.36 -12.06
N VAL A 449 1.07 12.37 -12.61
CA VAL A 449 0.54 13.74 -12.73
C VAL A 449 -0.55 13.78 -13.80
N ILE A 450 -1.71 14.35 -13.48
CA ILE A 450 -2.80 14.54 -14.44
C ILE A 450 -2.70 15.94 -15.05
N PRO A 451 -2.47 16.08 -16.37
CA PRO A 451 -2.56 17.37 -17.04
C PRO A 451 -3.97 17.92 -16.93
N ARG A 452 -4.10 19.18 -16.53
CA ARG A 452 -5.37 19.93 -16.48
C ARG A 452 -5.42 20.96 -17.59
#